data_AF-A0A072VUX2-F1
#
_entry.id   AF-A0A072VUX2-F1
#
_cell.length_a   1.000
_cell.length_b   1.000
_cell.length_c   1.000
_cell.angle_alpha   90.00
_cell.angle_beta   90.00
_cell.angle_gamma   90.00
#
_symmetry.space_group_name_H-M   'P 1'
#
loop_
_entity.id
_entity.type
_entity.pdbx_description
1 polymer ?
#
loop_
_entity_poly.entity_id
_entity_poly.type
_entity_poly.pdbx_seq_one_letter_code
_entity_poly.pdbx_strand_id
1 'polypeptide(L)'
;MRLQIGSSCSDVNELKEFSDWILNVGDGNIEDNNDGEAEIEIPDDMLIKNSGDPISSIVNSTYPSLLEMSDISFFQDRANLAPTNDNSLNNYIL
;
A
#
# COMPACT_ATOMS: atom_id res chain seq x y z
N MET A 1 -10.56 -1.82 -7.70
CA MET A 1 -9.26 -1.12 -7.84
C MET A 1 -8.89 -1.06 -9.32
N ARG A 2 -8.37 0.05 -9.85
CA ARG A 2 -7.81 0.10 -11.23
C ARG A 2 -6.30 0.20 -11.12
N LEU A 3 -5.59 -0.78 -11.66
CA LEU A 3 -4.12 -0.85 -11.66
C LEU A 3 -3.59 -0.24 -12.97
N GLN A 4 -2.64 0.69 -12.89
CA GLN A 4 -2.03 1.31 -14.06
C GLN A 4 -0.70 0.63 -14.39
N ILE A 5 -0.46 0.38 -15.68
CA ILE A 5 0.77 -0.23 -16.18
C ILE A 5 1.83 0.86 -16.39
N GLY A 6 3.01 0.67 -15.80
CA GLY A 6 4.21 1.43 -16.13
C GLY A 6 4.72 1.13 -17.55
N SER A 7 5.60 1.97 -18.09
CA SER A 7 5.99 1.86 -19.52
C SER A 7 7.02 0.74 -19.81
N SER A 8 7.50 0.01 -18.81
CA SER A 8 8.54 -1.02 -18.97
C SER A 8 8.00 -2.46 -18.89
N CYS A 9 8.75 -3.42 -19.45
CA CYS A 9 8.39 -4.83 -19.42
C CYS A 9 8.42 -5.42 -17.99
N SER A 10 9.31 -4.93 -17.13
CA SER A 10 9.34 -5.29 -15.71
C SER A 10 8.08 -4.81 -14.98
N ASP A 11 7.62 -3.58 -15.26
CA ASP A 11 6.40 -3.03 -14.64
C ASP A 11 5.16 -3.88 -14.95
N VAL A 12 5.11 -4.45 -16.17
CA VAL A 12 3.99 -5.32 -16.58
C VAL A 12 4.01 -6.65 -15.81
N ASN A 13 5.19 -7.22 -15.57
CA ASN A 13 5.30 -8.49 -14.86
C ASN A 13 5.01 -8.31 -13.37
N GLU A 14 5.55 -7.28 -12.73
CA GLU A 14 5.27 -6.92 -11.34
C GLU A 14 3.77 -6.64 -11.13
N LEU A 15 3.14 -5.90 -12.05
CA LEU A 15 1.70 -5.64 -11.96
C LEU A 15 0.86 -6.91 -12.08
N LYS A 16 1.28 -7.84 -12.95
CA LYS A 16 0.60 -9.12 -13.10
C LYS A 16 0.72 -9.95 -11.83
N GLU A 17 1.92 -10.05 -11.27
CA GLU A 17 2.17 -10.77 -10.02
C GLU A 17 1.34 -10.20 -8.86
N PHE A 18 1.28 -8.87 -8.75
CA PHE A 18 0.41 -8.22 -7.76
C PHE A 18 -1.09 -8.48 -8.00
N SER A 19 -1.53 -8.44 -9.26
CA SER A 19 -2.93 -8.69 -9.63
C SER A 19 -3.32 -10.12 -9.28
N ASP A 20 -2.48 -11.09 -9.61
CA ASP A 20 -2.69 -12.50 -9.32
C ASP A 20 -2.70 -12.75 -7.80
N TRP A 21 -1.83 -12.07 -7.03
CA TRP A 21 -1.83 -12.15 -5.56
C TRP A 21 -3.16 -11.63 -4.96
N ILE A 22 -3.62 -10.42 -5.35
CA ILE A 22 -4.91 -9.88 -4.86
C ILE A 22 -6.08 -10.80 -5.21
N LEU A 23 -6.09 -11.36 -6.42
CA LEU A 23 -7.14 -12.30 -6.83
C LEU A 23 -7.14 -13.56 -5.96
N ASN A 24 -5.96 -14.13 -5.71
CA ASN A 24 -5.85 -15.29 -4.81
C ASN A 24 -6.33 -14.98 -3.40
N VAL A 25 -6.04 -13.78 -2.85
CA VAL A 25 -6.57 -13.32 -1.56
C VAL A 25 -8.10 -13.26 -1.60
N GLY A 26 -8.66 -12.60 -2.61
CA GLY A 26 -10.11 -12.38 -2.73
C GLY A 26 -10.91 -13.65 -2.98
N ASP A 27 -10.32 -14.61 -3.69
CA ASP A 27 -10.94 -15.90 -3.98
C ASP A 27 -10.81 -16.91 -2.82
N GLY A 28 -10.03 -16.58 -1.78
CA GLY A 28 -9.78 -17.48 -0.64
C GLY A 28 -8.88 -18.67 -1.00
N ASN A 29 -8.05 -18.54 -2.05
CA ASN A 29 -7.18 -19.62 -2.52
C ASN A 29 -5.84 -19.70 -1.77
N ILE A 30 -5.60 -18.81 -0.78
CA ILE A 30 -4.29 -18.64 -0.13
C ILE A 30 -4.10 -19.62 1.03
N GLU A 31 -5.15 -19.97 1.77
CA GLU A 31 -5.07 -21.02 2.77
C GLU A 31 -6.47 -21.53 3.15
N ASP A 32 -6.56 -22.84 3.40
CA ASP A 32 -7.81 -23.55 3.69
C ASP A 32 -7.83 -23.93 5.19
N ASN A 33 -7.64 -22.95 6.05
CA ASN A 33 -7.96 -23.07 7.46
C ASN A 33 -9.49 -22.96 7.58
N ASN A 34 -10.13 -24.11 7.75
CA ASN A 34 -11.58 -24.28 7.87
C ASN A 34 -12.16 -23.66 9.17
N ASP A 35 -11.47 -22.69 9.76
CA ASP A 35 -11.88 -21.88 10.91
C ASP A 35 -12.52 -20.55 10.50
N GLY A 36 -12.53 -20.24 9.19
CA GLY A 36 -13.11 -19.00 8.66
C GLY A 36 -12.17 -17.81 8.72
N GLU A 37 -10.91 -18.03 9.08
CA GLU A 37 -9.82 -17.08 8.98
C GLU A 37 -8.89 -17.53 7.84
N ALA A 38 -8.15 -16.60 7.25
CA ALA A 38 -7.14 -16.91 6.25
C ALA A 38 -5.86 -16.17 6.63
N GLU A 39 -4.75 -16.89 6.73
CA GLU A 39 -3.45 -16.25 6.91
C GLU A 39 -2.96 -15.78 5.53
N ILE A 40 -2.53 -14.52 5.43
CA ILE A 40 -2.02 -13.97 4.18
C ILE A 40 -0.57 -13.52 4.38
N GLU A 41 0.32 -14.03 3.54
CA GLU A 41 1.69 -13.55 3.48
C GLU A 41 1.76 -12.30 2.60
N ILE A 42 2.20 -11.18 3.19
CA ILE A 42 2.42 -9.93 2.45
C ILE A 42 3.81 -10.00 1.80
N PRO A 43 3.94 -9.84 0.47
CA PRO A 43 5.22 -9.85 -0.22
C PRO A 43 6.22 -8.81 0.34
N ASP A 44 7.50 -9.21 0.46
CA ASP A 44 8.58 -8.40 1.04
C ASP A 44 8.82 -7.05 0.32
N ASP A 45 8.54 -7.02 -0.98
CA ASP A 45 8.62 -5.83 -1.84
C ASP A 45 7.50 -4.82 -1.56
N MET A 46 6.39 -5.26 -0.96
CA MET A 46 5.29 -4.39 -0.52
C MET A 46 5.50 -3.87 0.90
N LEU A 47 6.43 -4.45 1.65
CA LEU A 47 6.70 -4.03 3.02
C LEU A 47 7.47 -2.71 3.04
N ILE A 48 6.91 -1.72 3.74
CA ILE A 48 7.66 -0.53 4.12
C ILE A 48 8.69 -0.95 5.16
N LYS A 49 9.96 -1.00 4.75
CA LYS A 49 11.08 -1.38 5.63
C LYS A 49 11.21 -0.36 6.75
N ASN A 50 10.92 -0.80 7.97
CA ASN A 50 10.69 0.06 9.12
C ASN A 50 11.94 0.89 9.46
N SER A 51 11.80 2.22 9.51
CA SER A 51 12.87 3.15 9.85
C SER A 51 12.58 3.81 11.20
N GLY A 52 12.51 3.03 12.28
CA GLY A 52 12.36 3.51 13.65
C GLY A 52 10.98 4.05 14.02
N ASP A 53 10.51 5.10 13.34
CA ASP A 53 9.16 5.65 13.48
C ASP A 53 8.25 5.15 12.33
N PRO A 54 7.31 4.22 12.61
CA PRO A 54 6.43 3.65 11.59
C PRO A 54 5.57 4.69 10.86
N ILE A 55 5.14 5.75 11.55
CA ILE A 55 4.30 6.80 10.95
C ILE A 55 5.14 7.60 9.95
N SER A 56 6.34 8.03 10.36
CA SER A 56 7.30 8.67 9.46
C SER A 56 7.66 7.78 8.26
N SER A 57 7.84 6.47 8.46
CA SER A 57 8.13 5.53 7.36
C SER A 57 6.98 5.47 6.34
N ILE A 58 5.72 5.43 6.82
CA ILE A 58 4.54 5.47 5.95
C ILE A 58 4.49 6.80 5.19
N VAL A 59 4.63 7.92 5.88
CA VAL A 59 4.55 9.25 5.26
C VAL A 59 5.63 9.45 4.20
N ASN A 60 6.88 9.08 4.49
CA ASN A 60 7.98 9.19 3.53
C ASN A 60 7.83 8.24 2.34
N SER A 61 7.28 7.04 2.55
CA SER A 61 7.03 6.07 1.48
C SER A 61 5.89 6.53 0.55
N THR A 62 4.79 7.05 1.12
CA THR A 62 3.62 7.50 0.35
C THR A 62 3.83 8.88 -0.27
N TYR A 63 4.60 9.76 0.39
CA TYR A 63 4.85 11.15 0.00
C TYR A 63 6.35 11.48 0.04
N PRO A 64 7.17 10.90 -0.85
CA PRO A 64 8.63 11.11 -0.85
C PRO A 64 9.06 12.57 -1.06
N SER A 65 8.16 13.42 -1.54
CA SER A 65 8.38 14.86 -1.78
C SER A 65 7.38 15.74 -1.04
N LEU A 66 6.89 15.30 0.13
CA LEU A 66 5.89 16.01 0.92
C LEU A 66 6.27 17.48 1.17
N LEU A 67 7.55 17.76 1.44
CA LEU A 67 8.07 19.10 1.73
C LEU A 67 8.16 20.02 0.50
N GLU A 68 8.17 19.47 -0.70
CA GLU A 68 8.30 20.23 -1.96
C GLU A 68 6.93 20.53 -2.60
N MET A 69 5.84 20.00 -2.03
CA MET A 69 4.50 20.07 -2.59
C MET A 69 3.63 21.08 -1.85
N SER A 70 3.52 22.26 -2.44
CA SER A 70 2.65 23.36 -1.99
C SER A 70 1.20 23.24 -2.49
N ASP A 71 0.86 22.23 -3.29
CA ASP A 71 -0.44 22.11 -3.96
C ASP A 71 -1.33 21.05 -3.31
N ILE A 72 -2.48 21.51 -2.79
CA ILE A 72 -3.48 20.69 -2.10
C ILE A 72 -4.10 19.64 -3.03
N SER A 73 -4.11 19.88 -4.34
CA SER A 73 -4.63 18.92 -5.33
C SER A 73 -3.85 17.60 -5.34
N PHE A 74 -2.59 17.61 -4.90
CA PHE A 74 -1.74 16.42 -4.84
C PHE A 74 -2.27 15.33 -3.89
N PHE A 75 -3.01 15.72 -2.85
CA PHE A 75 -3.55 14.79 -1.86
C PHE A 75 -4.91 14.20 -2.27
N GLN A 76 -5.57 14.75 -3.31
CA GLN A 76 -6.93 14.36 -3.67
C GLN A 76 -7.03 12.93 -4.26
N ASP A 77 -5.98 12.49 -4.96
CA ASP A 77 -5.94 11.16 -5.58
C ASP A 77 -5.30 10.07 -4.70
N ARG A 78 -4.91 10.42 -3.46
CA ARG A 78 -4.17 9.51 -2.56
C ARG A 78 -4.95 9.32 -1.26
N ALA A 79 -5.43 8.10 -1.02
CA ALA A 79 -6.15 7.75 0.21
C ALA A 79 -5.27 6.89 1.13
N ASN A 80 -5.10 7.31 2.38
CA ASN A 80 -4.48 6.48 3.42
C ASN A 80 -5.58 5.73 4.20
N LEU A 81 -5.59 4.41 4.07
CA LEU A 81 -6.45 3.53 4.85
C LEU A 81 -5.70 3.11 6.12
N ALA A 82 -6.07 3.70 7.26
CA ALA A 82 -5.65 3.24 8.58
C ALA A 82 -6.77 2.41 9.23
N PRO A 83 -6.47 1.32 9.96
CA PRO A 83 -7.48 0.48 10.62
C PRO A 83 -8.31 1.23 11.66
N THR A 84 -7.73 2.28 12.24
CA THR A 84 -8.37 3.16 13.23
C THR A 84 -8.26 4.58 12.68
N ASN A 85 -9.30 5.40 12.89
CA ASN A 85 -9.35 6.82 12.51
C ASN A 85 -8.39 7.71 13.33
N ASP A 86 -7.24 7.17 13.72
CA ASP A 86 -6.28 7.86 14.55
C ASP A 86 -5.69 9.04 13.77
N ASN A 87 -5.97 10.24 14.27
CA ASN A 87 -5.57 11.52 13.68
C ASN A 87 -4.04 11.74 13.74
N SER A 88 -3.29 10.86 14.39
CA SER A 88 -1.83 10.92 14.50
C SER A 88 -1.15 11.03 13.13
N LEU A 89 -1.66 10.35 12.10
CA LEU A 89 -1.17 10.45 10.71
C LEU A 89 -1.37 11.85 10.10
N ASN A 90 -2.47 12.54 10.41
CA ASN A 90 -2.73 13.87 9.85
C ASN A 90 -1.71 14.91 10.33
N ASN A 91 -1.21 14.80 11.57
CA ASN A 91 -0.21 15.71 12.12
C ASN A 91 1.17 15.63 11.42
N TYR A 92 1.43 14.56 10.67
CA TYR A 92 2.67 14.42 9.91
C TYR A 92 2.55 14.96 8.48
N ILE A 93 1.33 15.18 8.00
CA ILE A 93 1.04 15.59 6.62
C ILE A 93 0.63 17.08 6.54
N LEU A 94 0.09 17.64 7.63
CA LEU A 94 -0.40 19.02 7.75
C LEU A 94 0.46 19.92 8.64
#